data_AF-A0AA96S1G2-F1
#
_entry.id   AF-A0AA96S1G2-F1
#
_cell.length_a   1.000
_cell.length_b   1.000
_cell.length_c   1.000
_cell.angle_alpha   90.00
_cell.angle_beta   90.00
_cell.angle_gamma   90.00
#
_symmetry.space_group_name_H-M   'P 1'
#
loop_
_entity.id
_entity.type
_entity.pdbx_description
1 polymer ?
#
loop_
_entity_poly.entity_id
_entity_poly.type
_entity_poly.pdbx_seq_one_letter_code
_entity_poly.pdbx_strand_id
1 'polypeptide(L)'
;MKERAIKDERITAELQSLNSHGFMIVFAGIMVSLLVKVFILQWDMKYWLDTFLILMAACLYITVRGIRSGLYLLPDRKGDVKRLKKMNLIAGAAGSLVWGILMFIDELTGSGKADLGSNIVSTVVGMVVFFLGITGLQWLWLKRSTKNANNKLE
;
A
#
# COMPACT_ATOMS: atom_id res chain seq x y z
N MET A 1 3.00 -6.01 44.58
CA MET A 1 2.77 -6.77 43.34
C MET A 1 1.59 -6.11 42.62
N LYS A 2 1.77 -5.54 41.43
CA LYS A 2 0.67 -4.91 40.69
C LYS A 2 -0.28 -6.01 40.23
N GLU A 3 -1.52 -5.99 40.72
CA GLU A 3 -2.60 -6.85 40.26
C GLU A 3 -2.76 -6.65 38.75
N ARG A 4 -2.44 -7.70 37.97
CA ARG A 4 -2.82 -7.76 36.57
C ARG A 4 -4.34 -7.98 36.56
N ALA A 5 -5.10 -6.90 36.52
CA ALA A 5 -6.54 -6.96 36.26
C ALA A 5 -6.74 -7.79 34.99
N ILE A 6 -7.38 -8.95 35.15
CA ILE A 6 -7.71 -9.84 34.04
C ILE A 6 -8.65 -9.05 33.13
N LYS A 7 -8.11 -8.50 32.04
CA LYS A 7 -8.93 -7.86 31.01
C LYS A 7 -9.72 -8.97 30.33
N ASP A 8 -11.04 -8.87 30.39
CA ASP A 8 -11.93 -9.76 29.66
C ASP A 8 -11.55 -9.72 28.17
N GLU A 9 -11.22 -10.89 27.61
CA GLU A 9 -10.85 -11.05 26.21
C GLU A 9 -12.00 -10.58 25.31
N ARG A 10 -13.25 -10.73 25.75
CA ARG A 10 -14.43 -10.25 25.02
C ARG A 10 -14.42 -8.73 24.88
N ILE A 11 -14.19 -8.00 25.97
CA ILE A 11 -14.14 -6.52 25.96
C ILE A 11 -12.99 -6.05 25.07
N THR A 12 -11.85 -6.73 25.12
CA THR A 12 -10.69 -6.40 24.28
C THR A 12 -10.97 -6.65 22.79
N ALA A 13 -11.63 -7.76 22.47
CA ALA A 13 -12.03 -8.11 21.11
C ALA A 13 -13.07 -7.13 20.54
N GLU A 14 -14.09 -6.77 21.33
CA GLU A 14 -15.09 -5.78 20.92
C GLU A 14 -14.47 -4.41 20.69
N LEU A 15 -13.59 -3.95 21.59
CA LEU A 15 -12.89 -2.68 21.43
C LEU A 15 -11.99 -2.67 20.19
N GLN A 16 -11.32 -3.78 19.89
CA GLN A 16 -10.51 -3.93 18.68
C GLN A 16 -11.39 -3.90 17.41
N SER A 17 -12.56 -4.55 17.45
CA SER A 17 -13.53 -4.51 16.37
C SER A 17 -14.03 -3.08 16.12
N LEU A 18 -14.44 -2.37 17.16
CA LEU A 18 -14.89 -0.98 17.07
C LEU A 18 -13.80 -0.07 16.51
N ASN A 19 -12.56 -0.20 16.97
CA ASN A 19 -11.43 0.56 16.45
C ASN A 19 -11.15 0.25 14.97
N SER A 20 -11.27 -1.01 14.55
CA SER A 20 -11.09 -1.40 13.15
C SER A 20 -12.18 -0.80 12.25
N HIS A 21 -13.44 -0.83 12.69
CA HIS A 21 -14.55 -0.24 11.95
C HIS A 21 -14.45 1.28 11.89
N GLY A 22 -14.14 1.93 13.03
CA GLY A 22 -13.92 3.38 13.10
C GLY A 22 -12.78 3.82 12.19
N PHE A 23 -11.65 3.11 12.20
CA PHE A 23 -10.55 3.37 11.28
C PHE A 23 -10.98 3.22 9.81
N MET A 24 -11.73 2.16 9.47
CA MET A 24 -12.19 1.94 8.09
C MET A 24 -13.12 3.06 7.61
N ILE A 25 -14.04 3.54 8.46
CA ILE A 25 -14.93 4.67 8.14
C ILE A 25 -14.12 5.94 7.89
N VAL A 26 -13.18 6.28 8.79
CA VAL A 26 -12.33 7.47 8.64
C VAL A 26 -11.46 7.37 7.38
N PHE A 27 -10.86 6.21 7.16
CA PHE A 27 -10.04 5.95 5.98
C PHE A 27 -10.84 6.10 4.68
N ALA A 28 -12.03 5.49 4.60
CA ALA A 28 -12.92 5.62 3.47
C ALA A 28 -13.37 7.07 3.25
N GLY A 29 -13.70 7.80 4.33
CA GLY A 29 -14.08 9.21 4.26
C GLY A 29 -12.96 10.10 3.70
N ILE A 30 -11.71 9.91 4.15
CA ILE A 30 -10.56 10.64 3.62
C ILE A 30 -10.31 10.28 2.15
N MET A 31 -10.40 9.01 1.78
CA MET A 31 -10.25 8.56 0.40
C MET A 31 -11.29 9.19 -0.54
N VAL A 32 -12.57 9.16 -0.16
CA VAL A 32 -13.64 9.81 -0.92
C VAL A 32 -13.41 11.31 -1.02
N SER A 33 -13.04 11.96 0.09
CA SER A 33 -12.72 13.40 0.09
C SER A 33 -11.61 13.74 -0.91
N LEU A 34 -10.52 12.97 -0.94
CA LEU A 34 -9.43 13.16 -1.90
C LEU A 34 -9.89 12.93 -3.34
N LEU A 35 -10.65 11.88 -3.61
CA LEU A 35 -11.19 11.61 -4.95
C LEU A 35 -12.06 12.77 -5.45
N VAL A 36 -12.93 13.31 -4.60
CA VAL A 36 -13.79 14.44 -4.95
C VAL A 36 -12.95 15.70 -5.19
N LYS A 37 -11.97 16.00 -4.33
CA LYS A 37 -11.06 17.16 -4.50
C LYS A 37 -10.24 17.08 -5.80
N VAL A 38 -9.71 15.91 -6.13
CA VAL A 38 -8.84 15.71 -7.29
C VAL A 38 -9.63 15.62 -8.59
N PHE A 39 -10.67 14.80 -8.65
CA PHE A 39 -11.35 14.48 -9.91
C PHE A 39 -12.59 15.33 -10.21
N ILE A 40 -13.38 15.67 -9.18
CA ILE A 40 -14.64 16.41 -9.37
C ILE A 40 -14.38 17.92 -9.29
N LEU A 41 -13.72 18.36 -8.23
CA LEU A 41 -13.44 19.77 -7.96
C LEU A 41 -12.21 20.29 -8.71
N GLN A 42 -11.34 19.39 -9.20
CA GLN A 42 -10.09 19.70 -9.90
C GLN A 42 -9.24 20.74 -9.16
N TRP A 43 -9.17 20.62 -7.83
CA TRP A 43 -8.40 21.56 -7.01
C TRP A 43 -6.90 21.41 -7.27
N ASP A 44 -6.21 22.55 -7.25
CA ASP A 44 -4.76 22.59 -7.35
C ASP A 44 -4.12 21.81 -6.18
N MET A 45 -2.95 21.22 -6.45
CA MET A 45 -2.25 20.29 -5.57
C MET A 45 -2.06 20.86 -4.16
N LYS A 46 -1.83 22.18 -4.05
CA LYS A 46 -1.67 22.89 -2.78
C LYS A 46 -2.82 22.69 -1.79
N TYR A 47 -4.04 22.41 -2.27
CA TYR A 47 -5.25 22.33 -1.43
C TYR A 47 -5.61 20.91 -0.94
N TRP A 48 -4.92 19.89 -1.43
CA TRP A 48 -5.19 18.50 -1.04
C TRP A 48 -3.93 17.68 -0.74
N LEU A 49 -2.74 18.19 -1.09
CA LEU A 49 -1.47 17.52 -0.86
C LEU A 49 -1.22 17.23 0.61
N ASP A 50 -1.58 18.14 1.51
CA ASP A 50 -1.46 17.96 2.95
C ASP A 50 -2.25 16.74 3.45
N THR A 51 -3.51 16.63 3.02
CA THR A 51 -4.43 15.55 3.35
C THR A 51 -3.91 14.22 2.79
N PHE A 52 -3.41 14.24 1.56
CA PHE A 52 -2.80 13.08 0.91
C PHE A 52 -1.54 12.61 1.64
N LEU A 53 -0.65 13.52 2.02
CA LEU A 53 0.58 13.18 2.75
C LEU A 53 0.28 12.59 4.14
N ILE A 54 -0.69 13.14 4.86
CA ILE A 54 -1.13 12.60 6.15
C ILE A 54 -1.66 11.17 5.98
N LEU A 55 -2.52 10.95 4.98
CA LEU A 55 -3.03 9.62 4.66
C LEU A 55 -1.89 8.64 4.33
N MET A 56 -0.95 9.05 3.49
CA MET A 56 0.19 8.23 3.11
C MET A 56 1.10 7.90 4.29
N ALA A 57 1.35 8.85 5.19
CA ALA A 57 2.11 8.63 6.42
C ALA A 57 1.42 7.62 7.34
N ALA A 58 0.09 7.72 7.49
CA ALA A 58 -0.69 6.77 8.29
C ALA A 58 -0.63 5.35 7.70
N CYS A 59 -0.81 5.20 6.39
CA CYS A 59 -0.67 3.92 5.68
C CYS A 59 0.72 3.32 5.85
N LEU A 60 1.76 4.15 5.71
CA LEU A 60 3.15 3.71 5.87
C LEU A 60 3.42 3.25 7.31
N TYR A 61 2.95 4.01 8.32
CA TYR A 61 3.08 3.62 9.72
C TYR A 61 2.42 2.27 10.00
N ILE A 62 1.18 2.07 9.58
CA ILE A 62 0.44 0.81 9.79
C ILE A 62 1.17 -0.35 9.10
N THR A 63 1.61 -0.15 7.86
CA THR A 63 2.33 -1.16 7.08
C THR A 63 3.65 -1.55 7.76
N VAL A 64 4.47 -0.57 8.13
CA VAL A 64 5.75 -0.80 8.82
C VAL A 64 5.54 -1.45 10.16
N ARG A 65 4.55 -1.01 10.94
CA ARG A 65 4.22 -1.62 12.23
C ARG A 65 3.71 -3.05 12.06
N GLY A 66 2.91 -3.34 11.03
CA GLY A 66 2.44 -4.68 10.71
C GLY A 66 3.59 -5.62 10.36
N ILE A 67 4.53 -5.16 9.54
CA ILE A 67 5.76 -5.91 9.19
C ILE A 67 6.64 -6.13 10.43
N ARG A 68 6.84 -5.11 11.27
CA ARG A 68 7.60 -5.26 12.53
C ARG A 68 6.92 -6.22 13.51
N SER A 69 5.59 -6.24 13.53
CA SER A 69 4.82 -7.13 14.37
C SER A 69 4.77 -8.57 13.86
N GLY A 70 5.16 -8.81 12.61
CA GLY A 70 5.13 -10.14 12.00
C GLY A 70 3.75 -10.59 11.54
N LEU A 71 2.81 -9.64 11.31
CA LEU A 71 1.42 -9.97 10.95
C LEU A 71 1.30 -10.66 9.60
N TYR A 72 2.27 -10.46 8.70
CA TYR A 72 2.29 -11.09 7.38
C TYR A 72 3.21 -12.30 7.40
N LEU A 73 2.63 -13.49 7.33
CA LEU A 73 3.33 -14.77 7.35
C LEU A 73 3.36 -15.40 5.97
N LEU A 74 4.50 -16.01 5.64
CA LEU A 74 4.61 -16.93 4.51
C LEU A 74 3.86 -18.23 4.86
N PRO A 75 3.03 -18.76 3.96
CA PRO A 75 2.40 -20.06 4.16
C PRO A 75 3.45 -21.18 4.27
N ASP A 76 3.22 -22.16 5.14
CA ASP A 76 4.13 -23.31 5.30
C ASP A 76 4.07 -24.28 4.11
N ARG A 77 2.92 -24.32 3.41
CA ARG A 77 2.71 -25.21 2.27
C ARG A 77 3.35 -24.64 1.00
N LYS A 78 4.21 -25.43 0.36
CA LYS A 78 4.88 -25.06 -0.91
C LYS A 78 3.90 -24.63 -2.02
N GLY A 79 2.69 -25.20 -2.05
CA GLY A 79 1.63 -24.82 -3.01
C GLY A 79 1.09 -23.41 -2.78
N ASP A 80 0.87 -23.04 -1.52
CA ASP A 80 0.35 -21.72 -1.15
C ASP A 80 1.39 -20.62 -1.33
N VAL A 81 2.67 -20.92 -1.10
CA VAL A 81 3.78 -20.01 -1.42
C VAL A 81 3.84 -19.71 -2.93
N LYS A 82 3.65 -20.72 -3.78
CA LYS A 82 3.60 -20.51 -5.24
C LYS A 82 2.40 -19.66 -5.64
N ARG A 83 1.22 -19.89 -5.04
CA ARG A 83 0.02 -19.07 -5.27
C ARG A 83 0.26 -17.61 -4.86
N LEU A 84 0.85 -17.39 -3.69
CA LEU A 84 1.17 -16.05 -3.19
C LEU A 84 2.16 -15.32 -4.09
N LYS A 85 3.21 -16.00 -4.57
CA LYS A 85 4.14 -15.42 -5.56
C LYS A 85 3.44 -15.02 -6.85
N LYS A 86 2.52 -15.84 -7.37
CA LYS A 86 1.73 -15.51 -8.55
C LYS A 86 0.85 -14.28 -8.30
N MET A 87 0.15 -14.22 -7.17
CA MET A 87 -0.65 -13.04 -6.81
C MET A 87 0.22 -11.78 -6.69
N ASN A 88 1.41 -11.88 -6.11
CA ASN A 88 2.35 -10.77 -6.00
C ASN A 88 2.78 -10.25 -7.38
N LEU A 89 3.06 -11.17 -8.32
CA LEU A 89 3.37 -10.80 -9.71
C LEU A 89 2.19 -10.14 -10.41
N ILE A 90 0.97 -10.65 -10.23
CA ILE A 90 -0.24 -10.04 -10.82
C ILE A 90 -0.47 -8.64 -10.24
N ALA A 91 -0.33 -8.48 -8.92
CA ALA A 91 -0.46 -7.18 -8.25
C ALA A 91 0.61 -6.19 -8.73
N GLY A 92 1.86 -6.62 -8.86
CA GLY A 92 2.94 -5.81 -9.42
C GLY A 92 2.66 -5.39 -10.86
N ALA A 93 2.15 -6.32 -11.69
CA ALA A 93 1.81 -6.05 -13.08
C ALA A 93 0.67 -5.02 -13.18
N ALA A 94 -0.41 -5.21 -12.42
CA ALA A 94 -1.51 -4.25 -12.34
C ALA A 94 -1.03 -2.86 -11.88
N GLY A 95 -0.17 -2.80 -10.85
CA GLY A 95 0.43 -1.54 -10.39
C GLY A 95 1.27 -0.85 -11.45
N SER A 96 2.11 -1.60 -12.18
CA SER A 96 2.92 -1.04 -13.27
C SER A 96 2.08 -0.54 -14.45
N LEU A 97 0.95 -1.19 -14.75
CA LEU A 97 0.02 -0.75 -15.78
C LEU A 97 -0.65 0.58 -15.39
N VAL A 98 -1.15 0.68 -14.16
CA VAL A 98 -1.75 1.93 -13.66
C VAL A 98 -0.73 3.07 -13.69
N TRP A 99 0.50 2.81 -13.23
CA TRP A 99 1.57 3.81 -13.27
C TRP A 99 1.91 4.24 -14.71
N GLY A 100 2.02 3.29 -15.63
CA GLY A 100 2.30 3.57 -17.04
C GLY A 100 1.20 4.41 -17.71
N ILE A 101 -0.07 4.10 -17.42
CA ILE A 101 -1.22 4.88 -17.91
C ILE A 101 -1.15 6.31 -17.37
N LEU A 102 -0.85 6.49 -16.09
CA LEU A 102 -0.74 7.83 -15.48
C LEU A 102 0.38 8.65 -16.13
N MET A 103 1.55 8.06 -16.34
CA MET A 103 2.69 8.73 -17.00
C MET A 103 2.36 9.10 -18.44
N PHE A 104 1.69 8.20 -19.16
CA PHE A 104 1.25 8.47 -20.53
C PHE A 104 0.23 9.61 -20.61
N ILE A 105 -0.72 9.67 -19.66
CA ILE A 105 -1.68 10.78 -19.58
C ILE A 105 -0.97 12.09 -19.28
N ASP A 106 -0.07 12.12 -18.29
CA ASP A 106 0.69 13.31 -17.92
C ASP A 106 1.45 13.88 -19.12
N GLU A 107 2.09 13.00 -19.89
CA GLU A 107 2.84 13.33 -21.09
C GLU A 107 1.97 13.93 -22.22
N LEU A 108 0.75 13.40 -22.40
CA LEU A 108 -0.24 13.93 -23.35
C LEU A 108 -0.73 15.33 -22.95
N THR A 109 -0.85 15.62 -21.66
CA THR A 109 -1.29 16.93 -21.16
C THR A 109 -0.14 17.94 -21.02
N GLY A 110 1.09 17.49 -20.81
CA GLY A 110 2.23 18.32 -20.40
C GLY A 110 3.20 18.72 -21.50
N SER A 111 3.24 18.03 -22.65
CA SER A 111 4.31 18.23 -23.64
C SER A 111 3.81 18.65 -25.04
N GLY A 112 3.96 19.94 -25.33
CA GLY A 112 4.06 20.39 -26.72
C GLY A 112 5.43 19.98 -27.28
N LYS A 113 5.43 19.12 -28.30
CA LYS A 113 6.59 18.75 -29.14
C LYS A 113 7.67 17.88 -28.48
N ALA A 114 7.32 16.68 -28.01
CA ALA A 114 8.30 15.65 -27.73
C ALA A 114 8.19 14.49 -28.74
N ASP A 115 9.33 13.90 -29.12
CA ASP A 115 9.42 12.77 -30.04
C ASP A 115 8.66 11.57 -29.47
N LEU A 116 7.47 11.32 -30.02
CA LEU A 116 6.51 10.32 -29.52
C LEU A 116 7.17 8.95 -29.28
N GLY A 117 8.14 8.57 -30.12
CA GLY A 117 8.87 7.30 -30.01
C GLY A 117 9.79 7.20 -28.79
N SER A 118 10.57 8.26 -28.49
CA SER A 118 11.48 8.26 -27.33
C SER A 118 10.71 8.21 -26.01
N ASN A 119 9.55 8.85 -26.00
CA ASN A 119 8.65 8.96 -24.86
C ASN A 119 7.90 7.65 -24.53
N ILE A 120 7.47 6.92 -25.56
CA ILE A 120 6.91 5.59 -25.38
C ILE A 120 7.96 4.63 -24.82
N VAL A 121 9.19 4.68 -25.34
CA VAL A 121 10.28 3.80 -24.87
C VAL A 121 10.64 4.11 -23.42
N SER A 122 10.77 5.38 -23.04
CA SER A 122 11.06 5.76 -21.65
C SER A 122 9.95 5.31 -20.68
N THR A 123 8.68 5.46 -21.08
CA THR A 123 7.52 5.00 -20.31
C THR A 123 7.53 3.49 -20.11
N VAL A 124 7.78 2.71 -21.17
CA VAL A 124 7.85 1.24 -21.10
C VAL A 124 9.00 0.79 -20.19
N VAL A 125 10.19 1.41 -20.31
CA VAL A 125 11.32 1.13 -19.42
C VAL A 125 10.95 1.45 -17.97
N GLY A 126 10.31 2.59 -17.73
CA GLY A 126 9.80 2.98 -16.42
C GLY A 126 8.83 1.97 -15.83
N MET A 127 7.91 1.42 -16.64
CA MET A 127 6.96 0.39 -16.21
C MET A 127 7.68 -0.88 -15.77
N VAL A 128 8.70 -1.32 -16.50
CA VAL A 128 9.51 -2.50 -16.15
C VAL A 128 10.26 -2.27 -14.84
N VAL A 129 10.90 -1.11 -14.68
CA VAL A 129 11.61 -0.75 -13.45
C VAL A 129 10.64 -0.70 -12.26
N PHE A 130 9.48 -0.07 -12.43
CA PHE A 130 8.45 0.01 -11.40
C PHE A 130 7.91 -1.38 -11.03
N PHE A 131 7.65 -2.24 -12.02
CA PHE A 131 7.21 -3.61 -11.82
C PHE A 131 8.21 -4.42 -10.99
N LEU A 132 9.49 -4.38 -11.35
CA LEU A 132 10.54 -5.09 -10.61
C LEU A 132 10.71 -4.52 -9.20
N GLY A 133 10.68 -3.19 -9.07
CA GLY A 133 10.78 -2.48 -7.81
C GLY A 133 9.66 -2.84 -6.84
N ILE A 134 8.40 -2.75 -7.27
CA ILE A 134 7.25 -3.02 -6.41
C ILE A 134 7.17 -4.50 -6.03
N THR A 135 7.38 -5.40 -7.00
CA THR A 135 7.35 -6.85 -6.78
C THR A 135 8.45 -7.27 -5.81
N GLY A 136 9.65 -6.73 -5.98
CA GLY A 136 10.79 -6.97 -5.11
C GLY A 136 10.55 -6.44 -3.70
N LEU A 137 10.05 -5.21 -3.57
CA LEU A 137 9.77 -4.57 -2.29
C LEU A 137 8.72 -5.35 -1.49
N GLN A 138 7.61 -5.76 -2.13
CA GLN A 138 6.57 -6.57 -1.51
C GLN A 138 7.13 -7.90 -0.97
N TRP A 139 7.99 -8.56 -1.76
CA TRP A 139 8.62 -9.80 -1.34
C TRP A 139 9.60 -9.62 -0.18
N LEU A 140 10.38 -8.53 -0.18
CA LEU A 140 11.28 -8.18 0.91
C LEU A 140 10.52 -7.90 2.22
N TRP A 141 9.41 -7.18 2.14
CA TRP A 141 8.56 -6.89 3.30
C TRP A 141 7.95 -8.14 3.89
N LEU A 142 7.45 -9.04 3.03
CA LEU A 142 6.90 -10.32 3.48
C LEU A 142 7.96 -11.18 4.20
N LYS A 143 9.17 -11.29 3.63
CA LYS A 143 10.30 -11.99 4.27
C LYS A 143 10.67 -11.37 5.61
N ARG A 144 10.74 -10.03 5.69
CA ARG A 144 11.03 -9.32 6.95
C ARG A 144 9.96 -9.57 8.00
N SER A 145 8.69 -9.52 7.60
CA SER A 145 7.57 -9.80 8.49
C SER A 145 7.62 -11.22 9.03
N THR A 146 7.83 -12.22 8.18
CA THR A 146 7.95 -13.62 8.62
C THR A 146 9.15 -13.82 9.55
N LYS A 147 10.30 -13.19 9.26
CA LYS A 147 11.47 -13.24 10.17
C LYS A 147 11.15 -12.64 11.54
N ASN A 148 10.44 -11.51 11.57
CA ASN A 148 10.07 -10.84 12.82
C ASN A 148 9.05 -11.64 13.63
N ALA A 149 8.16 -12.39 12.98
CA ALA A 149 7.24 -13.29 13.67
C ALA A 149 7.97 -14.41 14.43
N ASN A 150 9.03 -14.96 13.83
CA ASN A 150 9.83 -16.01 14.45
C ASN A 150 10.73 -15.52 15.59
N ASN A 151 10.96 -14.20 15.70
CA ASN A 151 11.81 -13.59 16.71
C ASN A 151 11.07 -13.25 18.03
N LYS A 152 9.77 -13.55 18.16
CA LYS A 152 8.92 -13.12 19.30
C LYS A 152 8.54 -14.23 20.28
N LEU A 153 9.42 -15.20 20.52
CA LEU A 153 9.24 -16.21 21.57
C LEU A 153 9.97 -15.86 22.89
N GLU A 154 10.02 -14.57 23.26
CA GLU A 154 10.46 -14.10 24.59
C GLU A 154 9.37 -13.27 25.27
#